data_AF-A0A4D7E008-F1
#
_entry.id   AF-A0A4D7E008-F1
#
_cell.length_a   1.000
_cell.length_b   1.000
_cell.length_c   1.000
_cell.angle_alpha   90.00
_cell.angle_beta   90.00
_cell.angle_gamma   90.00
#
_symmetry.space_group_name_H-M   'P 1'
#
loop_
_entity.id
_entity.type
_entity.pdbx_description
1 polymer ?
#
loop_
_entity_poly.entity_id
_entity_poly.type
_entity_poly.pdbx_seq_one_letter_code
_entity_poly.pdbx_strand_id
1 'polypeptide(L)'
;MMDTGKSNRATAITKALSALEEASRTEAAARKREIDQWIAALAAAEVAAVKANTKSRSFQVNYRIKNSTSKKRGKAEQRRSALIALLESLKPAEKHTSTSTWIISLHIESAEKILDLLKGPVAPFDYLAIAEVGPNRAKFGDADLE
;
A
#
# COMPACT_ATOMS: atom_id res chain seq x y z
N MET A 1 8.54 39.41 -42.19
CA MET A 1 7.72 39.22 -40.98
C MET A 1 8.22 37.98 -40.27
N MET A 2 8.86 38.14 -39.10
CA MET A 2 9.43 37.02 -38.34
C MET A 2 8.31 36.25 -37.61
N ASP A 3 8.33 34.92 -37.75
CA ASP A 3 7.45 33.92 -37.12
C ASP A 3 7.69 33.84 -35.59
N THR A 4 7.49 34.96 -34.89
CA THR A 4 7.73 35.11 -33.44
C THR A 4 6.60 34.49 -32.60
N GLY A 5 5.41 34.33 -33.17
CA GLY A 5 4.25 33.74 -32.49
C GLY A 5 4.39 32.23 -32.22
N LYS A 6 5.01 31.47 -33.14
CA LYS A 6 5.25 30.03 -32.93
C LYS A 6 6.39 29.77 -31.94
N SER A 7 7.45 30.59 -31.97
CA SER A 7 8.59 30.48 -31.07
C SER A 7 8.17 30.69 -29.60
N ASN A 8 7.38 31.74 -29.31
CA ASN A 8 6.89 32.01 -27.96
C ASN A 8 5.96 30.91 -27.43
N ARG A 9 5.14 30.30 -28.31
CA ARG A 9 4.25 29.19 -27.93
C ARG A 9 5.02 27.91 -27.62
N ALA A 10 6.07 27.61 -28.38
CA ALA A 10 6.95 26.46 -28.12
C ALA A 10 7.65 26.59 -26.76
N THR A 11 8.24 27.76 -26.46
CA THR A 11 8.89 28.01 -25.17
C THR A 11 7.91 27.92 -23.98
N ALA A 12 6.67 28.41 -24.15
CA ALA A 12 5.64 28.28 -23.12
C ALA A 12 5.23 26.82 -22.86
N ILE A 13 5.12 26.01 -23.92
CA ILE A 13 4.82 24.57 -23.80
C ILE A 13 5.95 23.83 -23.09
N THR A 14 7.22 24.08 -23.46
CA THR A 14 8.37 23.47 -22.77
C THR A 14 8.39 23.83 -21.29
N LYS A 15 8.17 25.10 -20.94
CA LYS A 15 8.11 25.55 -19.54
C LYS A 15 6.96 24.88 -18.77
N ALA A 16 5.79 24.73 -19.39
CA ALA A 16 4.65 24.05 -18.78
C ALA A 16 4.92 22.55 -18.57
N LEU A 17 5.60 21.88 -19.51
CA LEU A 17 5.99 20.48 -19.39
C LEU A 17 7.00 20.27 -18.26
N SER A 18 8.02 21.13 -18.16
CA SER A 18 9.00 21.05 -17.06
C SER A 18 8.34 21.28 -15.70
N ALA A 19 7.43 22.26 -15.58
CA ALA A 19 6.69 22.50 -14.34
C ALA A 19 5.78 21.31 -13.97
N LEU A 20 5.15 20.68 -14.96
CA LEU A 20 4.34 19.48 -14.75
C LEU A 20 5.19 18.29 -14.28
N GLU A 21 6.39 18.13 -14.84
CA GLU A 21 7.32 17.08 -14.45
C GLU A 21 7.82 17.28 -13.00
N GLU A 22 8.19 18.51 -12.64
CA GLU A 22 8.63 18.85 -11.29
C GLU A 22 7.50 18.65 -10.26
N ALA A 23 6.27 19.06 -10.59
CA ALA A 23 5.11 18.81 -9.77
C ALA A 23 4.86 17.30 -9.56
N SER A 24 4.96 16.50 -10.63
CA SER A 24 4.82 15.04 -10.58
C SER A 24 5.87 14.38 -9.68
N ARG A 25 7.14 14.81 -9.80
CA ARG A 25 8.24 14.31 -8.95
C ARG A 25 8.03 14.67 -7.48
N THR A 26 7.59 15.90 -7.21
CA THR A 26 7.30 16.36 -5.84
C THR A 26 6.16 15.57 -5.21
N GLU A 27 5.08 15.33 -5.96
CA GLU A 27 3.96 14.52 -5.49
C GLU A 27 4.35 13.06 -5.24
N ALA A 28 5.18 12.48 -6.11
CA ALA A 28 5.71 11.13 -5.92
C ALA A 28 6.59 11.03 -4.66
N ALA A 29 7.44 12.04 -4.41
CA ALA A 29 8.27 12.09 -3.21
C ALA A 29 7.44 12.24 -1.93
N ALA A 30 6.39 13.08 -1.95
CA ALA A 30 5.45 13.21 -0.83
C ALA A 30 4.75 11.88 -0.53
N ARG A 31 4.24 11.20 -1.56
CA ARG A 31 3.61 9.87 -1.41
C ARG A 31 4.58 8.84 -0.84
N LYS A 32 5.85 8.84 -1.29
CA LYS A 32 6.87 7.94 -0.72
C LYS A 32 7.06 8.19 0.79
N ARG A 33 7.12 9.46 1.21
CA ARG A 33 7.24 9.82 2.64
C ARG A 33 6.05 9.33 3.46
N GLU A 34 4.83 9.44 2.94
CA GLU A 34 3.64 8.91 3.61
C GLU A 34 3.72 7.39 3.80
N ILE A 35 4.15 6.67 2.76
CA ILE A 35 4.35 5.21 2.81
C ILE A 35 5.41 4.86 3.87
N ASP A 36 6.56 5.55 3.85
CA ASP A 36 7.64 5.34 4.81
C ASP A 36 7.15 5.58 6.26
N GLN A 37 6.30 6.59 6.49
CA GLN A 37 5.69 6.86 7.80
C GLN A 37 4.75 5.76 8.26
N TRP A 38 3.92 5.21 7.36
CA TRP A 38 3.05 4.09 7.71
C TRP A 38 3.83 2.82 8.04
N ILE A 39 4.89 2.53 7.28
CA ILE A 39 5.80 1.42 7.56
C ILE A 39 6.45 1.61 8.93
N ALA A 40 6.92 2.82 9.26
CA ALA A 40 7.50 3.11 10.56
C ALA A 40 6.50 2.93 11.71
N ALA A 41 5.24 3.37 11.54
CA ALA A 41 4.19 3.19 12.55
C ALA A 41 3.85 1.71 12.80
N LEU A 42 3.76 0.93 11.73
CA LEU A 42 3.55 -0.51 11.77
C LEU A 42 4.70 -1.24 12.50
N ALA A 43 5.95 -0.90 12.15
CA ALA A 43 7.13 -1.45 12.79
C ALA A 43 7.21 -1.07 14.28
N ALA A 44 6.88 0.17 14.63
CA ALA A 44 6.86 0.62 16.02
C ALA A 44 5.80 -0.13 16.85
N ALA A 45 4.61 -0.36 16.28
CA ALA A 45 3.57 -1.13 16.94
C ALA A 45 3.98 -2.59 17.18
N GLU A 46 4.64 -3.22 16.20
CA GLU A 46 5.16 -4.58 16.34
C GLU A 46 6.27 -4.65 17.41
N VAL A 47 7.22 -3.71 17.42
CA VAL A 47 8.26 -3.63 18.45
C VAL A 47 7.67 -3.45 19.85
N ALA A 48 6.63 -2.63 19.98
CA ALA A 48 5.94 -2.44 21.25
C ALA A 48 5.26 -3.74 21.73
N ALA A 49 4.65 -4.49 20.82
CA ALA A 49 4.02 -5.77 21.12
C ALA A 49 5.06 -6.83 21.56
N VAL A 50 6.19 -6.93 20.83
CA VAL A 50 7.33 -7.79 21.21
C VAL A 50 7.85 -7.45 22.60
N LYS A 51 8.03 -6.15 22.92
CA LYS A 51 8.46 -5.70 24.26
C LYS A 51 7.46 -6.04 25.36
N ALA A 52 6.16 -6.07 25.03
CA ALA A 52 5.10 -6.50 25.92
C ALA A 52 5.00 -8.04 26.04
N ASN A 53 5.90 -8.78 25.40
CA ASN A 53 5.97 -10.24 25.40
C ASN A 53 4.66 -10.91 24.94
N THR A 54 3.95 -10.28 24.00
CA THR A 54 2.78 -10.88 23.38
C THR A 54 3.20 -12.05 22.50
N LYS A 55 2.34 -13.06 22.34
CA LYS A 55 2.62 -14.20 21.46
C LYS A 55 2.48 -13.79 20.00
N SER A 56 3.34 -14.32 19.14
CA SER A 56 3.17 -14.20 17.69
C SER A 56 1.91 -14.96 17.24
N ARG A 57 1.12 -14.33 16.37
CA ARG A 57 -0.12 -14.86 15.80
C ARG A 57 -0.12 -14.66 14.30
N SER A 58 -0.82 -15.52 13.59
CA SER A 58 -0.95 -15.44 12.14
C SER A 58 -2.26 -14.75 11.77
N PHE A 59 -2.20 -13.85 10.80
CA PHE A 59 -3.34 -13.10 10.31
C PHE A 59 -3.44 -13.25 8.80
N GLN A 60 -4.67 -13.43 8.32
CA GLN A 60 -5.00 -13.32 6.91
C GLN A 60 -5.49 -11.91 6.61
N VAL A 61 -4.82 -11.26 5.66
CA VAL A 61 -5.21 -9.97 5.12
C VAL A 61 -5.82 -10.19 3.75
N ASN A 62 -7.04 -9.69 3.54
CA ASN A 62 -7.72 -9.69 2.25
C ASN A 62 -8.01 -8.25 1.85
N TYR A 63 -7.70 -7.88 0.61
CA TYR A 63 -8.05 -6.56 0.10
C TYR A 63 -8.67 -6.60 -1.29
N ARG A 64 -9.42 -5.56 -1.63
CA ARG A 64 -9.86 -5.27 -3.00
C ARG A 64 -9.85 -3.77 -3.23
N ILE A 65 -8.95 -3.32 -4.10
CA ILE A 65 -8.86 -1.91 -4.49
C ILE A 65 -9.74 -1.67 -5.71
N LYS A 66 -10.75 -0.79 -5.58
CA LYS A 66 -11.65 -0.46 -6.68
C LYS A 66 -10.94 0.44 -7.69
N ASN A 67 -11.27 0.24 -8.97
CA ASN A 67 -10.79 1.07 -10.06
C ASN A 67 -11.49 2.44 -10.05
N SER A 68 -11.08 3.29 -9.10
CA SER A 68 -11.61 4.63 -8.89
C SER A 68 -10.50 5.53 -8.35
N THR A 69 -10.64 6.84 -8.53
CA THR A 69 -9.65 7.82 -8.05
C THR A 69 -10.12 8.45 -6.75
N SER A 70 -9.28 8.44 -5.73
CA SER A 70 -9.50 9.17 -4.48
C SER A 70 -8.82 10.52 -4.54
N LYS A 71 -9.50 11.59 -4.12
CA LYS A 71 -8.90 12.94 -4.02
C LYS A 71 -7.69 12.97 -3.08
N LYS A 72 -7.73 12.19 -1.99
CA LYS A 72 -6.67 12.16 -0.97
C LYS A 72 -5.62 11.07 -1.19
N ARG A 73 -6.02 9.95 -1.80
CA ARG A 73 -5.18 8.73 -1.89
C ARG A 73 -4.77 8.38 -3.32
N GLY A 74 -5.20 9.16 -4.31
CA GLY A 74 -4.83 8.98 -5.71
C GLY A 74 -5.54 7.82 -6.40
N LYS A 75 -4.94 7.35 -7.50
CA LYS A 75 -5.46 6.31 -8.40
C LYS A 75 -5.39 4.92 -7.76
N ALA A 76 -6.15 3.97 -8.31
CA ALA A 76 -6.18 2.59 -7.82
C ALA A 76 -4.78 1.94 -7.74
N GLU A 77 -3.95 2.10 -8.77
CA GLU A 77 -2.57 1.58 -8.76
C GLU A 77 -1.73 2.17 -7.63
N GLN A 78 -1.83 3.48 -7.39
CA GLN A 78 -1.07 4.14 -6.31
C GLN A 78 -1.47 3.61 -4.94
N ARG A 79 -2.79 3.44 -4.69
CA ARG A 79 -3.30 2.86 -3.44
C ARG A 79 -2.87 1.40 -3.28
N ARG A 80 -2.95 0.62 -4.36
CA ARG A 80 -2.53 -0.79 -4.35
C ARG A 80 -1.03 -0.94 -4.09
N SER A 81 -0.19 -0.20 -4.82
CA SER A 81 1.26 -0.24 -4.63
C SER A 81 1.66 0.19 -3.22
N ALA A 82 1.00 1.21 -2.66
CA ALA A 82 1.25 1.62 -1.28
C ALA A 82 0.85 0.52 -0.27
N LEU A 83 -0.34 -0.07 -0.41
CA LEU A 83 -0.77 -1.17 0.47
C LEU A 83 0.16 -2.39 0.37
N ILE A 84 0.59 -2.75 -0.85
CA ILE A 84 1.54 -3.84 -1.07
C ILE A 84 2.88 -3.55 -0.40
N ALA A 85 3.41 -2.33 -0.51
CA ALA A 85 4.66 -1.95 0.16
C ALA A 85 4.56 -2.11 1.69
N LEU A 86 3.43 -1.74 2.29
CA LEU A 86 3.16 -1.97 3.72
C LEU A 86 3.15 -3.46 4.05
N LEU A 87 2.43 -4.28 3.27
CA LEU A 87 2.34 -5.73 3.49
C LEU A 87 3.70 -6.43 3.32
N GLU A 88 4.48 -6.05 2.32
CA GLU A 88 5.82 -6.61 2.08
C GLU A 88 6.80 -6.23 3.19
N SER A 89 6.65 -5.06 3.81
CA SER A 89 7.46 -4.65 4.96
C SER A 89 7.30 -5.58 6.18
N LEU A 90 6.19 -6.31 6.26
CA LEU A 90 5.89 -7.27 7.33
C LEU A 90 6.53 -8.63 7.13
N LYS A 91 7.27 -8.85 6.04
CA LYS A 91 7.85 -10.16 5.69
C LYS A 91 6.78 -11.27 5.72
N PRO A 92 5.75 -11.16 4.86
CA PRO A 92 4.61 -12.06 4.88
C PRO A 92 5.07 -13.52 4.74
N ALA A 93 4.46 -14.39 5.51
CA ALA A 93 4.71 -15.83 5.46
C ALA A 93 4.23 -16.42 4.12
N GLU A 94 3.11 -15.92 3.59
CA GLU A 94 2.51 -16.41 2.34
C GLU A 94 1.83 -15.26 1.58
N LYS A 95 1.86 -15.31 0.23
CA LYS A 95 1.26 -14.32 -0.67
C LYS A 95 0.49 -15.02 -1.79
N HIS A 96 -0.82 -14.81 -1.84
CA HIS A 96 -1.71 -15.36 -2.87
C HIS A 96 -2.15 -14.20 -3.78
N THR A 97 -1.31 -13.89 -4.77
CA THR A 97 -1.49 -12.72 -5.63
C THR A 97 -2.78 -12.77 -6.44
N SER A 98 -3.20 -13.96 -6.89
CA SER A 98 -4.44 -14.18 -7.65
C SER A 98 -5.71 -13.83 -6.85
N THR A 99 -5.65 -13.88 -5.51
CA THR A 99 -6.80 -13.62 -4.63
C THR A 99 -6.69 -12.32 -3.83
N SER A 100 -5.59 -11.56 -3.99
CA SER A 100 -5.30 -10.38 -3.13
C SER A 100 -5.32 -10.73 -1.63
N THR A 101 -4.82 -11.93 -1.31
CA THR A 101 -4.75 -12.48 0.05
C THR A 101 -3.29 -12.62 0.48
N TRP A 102 -3.02 -12.24 1.72
CA TRP A 102 -1.69 -12.31 2.32
C TRP A 102 -1.78 -12.93 3.71
N ILE A 103 -0.75 -13.67 4.10
CA ILE A 103 -0.62 -14.21 5.44
C ILE A 103 0.61 -13.58 6.07
N ILE A 104 0.41 -12.97 7.23
CA ILE A 104 1.44 -12.29 8.01
C ILE A 104 1.46 -12.88 9.42
N SER A 105 2.62 -12.89 10.06
CA SER A 105 2.77 -13.28 11.46
C SER A 105 3.29 -12.11 12.26
N LEU A 106 2.52 -11.67 13.26
CA LEU A 106 2.78 -10.47 14.05
C LEU A 106 2.57 -10.75 15.53
N HIS A 107 3.24 -9.98 16.39
CA HIS A 107 3.02 -9.99 17.83
C HIS A 107 1.88 -9.05 18.23
N ILE A 108 1.40 -8.18 17.33
CA ILE A 108 0.21 -7.36 17.55
C ILE A 108 -1.01 -8.26 17.78
N GLU A 109 -1.63 -8.14 18.95
CA GLU A 109 -2.69 -9.04 19.42
C GLU A 109 -4.02 -8.92 18.67
N SER A 110 -4.37 -7.73 18.18
CA SER A 110 -5.71 -7.45 17.65
C SER A 110 -5.68 -7.22 16.14
N ALA A 111 -6.52 -7.97 15.42
CA ALA A 111 -6.78 -7.77 14.00
C ALA A 111 -7.27 -6.35 13.67
N GLU A 112 -8.05 -5.73 14.58
CA GLU A 112 -8.52 -4.35 14.44
C GLU A 112 -7.36 -3.35 14.47
N LYS A 113 -6.40 -3.54 15.37
CA LYS A 113 -5.20 -2.69 15.42
C LYS A 113 -4.37 -2.80 14.14
N ILE A 114 -4.21 -4.02 13.61
CA ILE A 114 -3.50 -4.23 12.35
C ILE A 114 -4.27 -3.57 11.19
N LEU A 115 -5.60 -3.68 11.18
CA LEU A 115 -6.46 -3.07 10.17
C LEU A 115 -6.29 -1.54 10.18
N ASP A 116 -6.27 -0.95 11.36
CA ASP A 116 -6.06 0.48 11.54
C ASP A 116 -4.69 0.97 11.08
N LEU A 117 -3.65 0.14 11.21
CA LEU A 117 -2.31 0.45 10.71
C LEU A 117 -2.23 0.33 9.18
N LEU A 118 -2.96 -0.63 8.59
CA LEU A 118 -2.94 -0.90 7.16
C LEU A 118 -3.95 -0.06 6.35
N LYS A 119 -4.92 0.62 6.98
CA LYS A 119 -5.94 1.42 6.28
C LYS A 119 -5.41 2.71 5.66
N GLY A 120 -4.19 3.13 6.00
CA GLY A 120 -3.56 4.37 5.49
C GLY A 120 -3.76 4.60 3.99
N PRO A 121 -3.28 3.70 3.11
CA PRO A 121 -3.44 3.82 1.66
C PRO A 121 -4.85 3.52 1.11
N VAL A 122 -5.75 2.97 1.92
CA VAL A 122 -7.05 2.44 1.49
C VAL A 122 -8.11 3.55 1.48
N ALA A 123 -8.90 3.65 0.41
CA ALA A 123 -10.01 4.59 0.35
C ALA A 123 -11.28 4.00 1.00
N PRO A 124 -12.24 4.82 1.46
CA PRO A 124 -13.45 4.32 2.12
C PRO A 124 -14.32 3.36 1.28
N PHE A 125 -14.16 3.39 -0.04
CA PHE A 125 -14.90 2.53 -0.97
C PHE A 125 -14.12 1.26 -1.36
N ASP A 126 -12.85 1.15 -0.99
CA ASP A 126 -12.05 -0.06 -1.15
C ASP A 126 -12.40 -1.06 -0.03
N TYR A 127 -12.03 -2.32 -0.20
CA TYR A 127 -12.20 -3.36 0.81
C TYR A 127 -10.84 -3.74 1.40
N LEU A 128 -10.78 -3.82 2.73
CA LEU A 128 -9.66 -4.36 3.49
C LEU A 128 -10.23 -5.07 4.72
N ALA A 129 -9.85 -6.33 4.91
CA ALA A 129 -10.27 -7.14 6.05
C ALA A 129 -9.08 -7.93 6.59
N ILE A 130 -9.07 -8.12 7.91
CA ILE A 130 -8.03 -8.88 8.62
C ILE A 130 -8.73 -9.84 9.57
N ALA A 131 -8.30 -11.09 9.55
CA ALA A 131 -8.76 -12.12 10.47
C ALA A 131 -7.56 -12.87 11.05
N GLU A 132 -7.59 -13.16 12.34
CA GLU A 132 -6.65 -14.11 12.94
C GLU A 132 -6.93 -15.50 12.37
N VAL A 133 -5.88 -16.21 11.97
CA VAL A 133 -5.96 -17.58 11.45
C VAL A 133 -5.19 -18.52 12.36
N GLY A 134 -5.86 -19.59 12.78
CA GLY A 134 -5.27 -20.64 13.60
C GLY A 134 -4.30 -21.54 12.81
N PRO A 135 -3.56 -22.42 13.50
CA PRO A 135 -2.60 -23.33 12.88
C PRO A 135 -3.25 -24.36 11.94
N ASN A 136 -4.54 -24.67 12.13
CA ASN A 136 -5.30 -25.63 11.32
C ASN A 136 -5.88 -25.02 10.04
N ARG A 137 -5.26 -23.97 9.50
CA ARG A 137 -5.72 -23.34 8.26
C ARG A 137 -5.48 -24.27 7.08
N ALA A 138 -6.51 -24.52 6.28
CA ALA A 138 -6.34 -25.18 4.99
C ALA A 138 -5.42 -24.33 4.10
N LYS A 139 -4.28 -24.89 3.69
CA LYS A 139 -3.42 -24.31 2.67
C LYS A 139 -4.00 -24.68 1.31
N PHE A 140 -4.54 -23.71 0.59
CA PHE A 140 -4.91 -23.91 -0.80
C PHE A 140 -3.66 -23.71 -1.66
N GLY A 141 -3.12 -24.79 -2.22
CA GLY A 141 -1.91 -24.73 -3.04
C GLY A 141 -1.09 -26.03 -3.14
N ASP A 142 -1.25 -27.01 -2.24
CA ASP A 142 -0.71 -28.38 -2.44
C ASP A 142 -1.67 -29.20 -3.32
N ALA A 143 -2.03 -28.61 -4.44
CA ALA A 143 -2.74 -29.29 -5.49
C ALA A 143 -1.74 -29.39 -6.64
N ASP A 144 -0.96 -30.47 -6.63
CA ASP A 144 -0.56 -31.16 -7.85
C ASP A 144 -1.87 -31.47 -8.61
N LEU A 145 -2.36 -30.47 -9.33
CA LEU A 145 -3.43 -30.62 -10.30
C LEU A 145 -2.74 -30.78 -11.65
N GLU A 146 -2.35 -32.01 -11.92
CA GLU A 146 -2.23 -32.53 -13.29
C GLU A 146 -3.61 -32.51 -13.99
#